data_AF-A0A947SUW2-F1
#
_entry.id   AF-A0A947SUW2-F1
#
_cell.length_a   1.000
_cell.length_b   1.000
_cell.length_c   1.000
_cell.angle_alpha   90.00
_cell.angle_beta   90.00
_cell.angle_gamma   90.00
#
_symmetry.space_group_name_H-M   'P 1'
#
loop_
_entity.id
_entity.type
_entity.pdbx_description
1 polymer ?
#
loop_
_entity_poly.entity_id
_entity_poly.type
_entity_poly.pdbx_seq_one_letter_code
_entity_poly.pdbx_strand_id
1 'polypeptide(L)'
;FEYDLYASAMDRAMGSPTISLKQSLPSLAGKKITLSFAPATPSDANLIASYLSATTTSLPGYLIRLTAEFRVDGQVVATGGNFTMGDELASSAGLFDPVNGWNFAEDNRPIAGEYIATHVDLQGVSTAQLQVLKGRMVATQAKLTAAQYTGITKEDIAGDILYSAVLSYFATNQATSQIAQRTAGVVEYRKPSFGNFETSAKPQYWFGIPRNVSFPGLVMDIDHYESIVEAKDSSSTVGFVKQSGMLLSINEHVIPEQLFTNLLDPNHPQGVSAVRAIELAASQGQRIYTFNHANQAQHQTLLAQITIDPQAMTEIQNGLAAGKEITVHQAPITLSGWTGSGYIISDPATGSGAYKIAGGANGGALLKTKLLEIAFEEGIKLSPIVAVVEMTLSMAVEKIVNDPSTCLFDTQRASLKDAIANLNMLGRVGFVPGAPGLTVDIAVIVGWYFLAATLYNFVNINRSIGDCK
;
A
#
# COMPACT_ATOMS: atom_id res chain seq x y z
N PHE A 1 10.54 17.68 -3.41
CA PHE A 1 9.69 16.66 -4.04
C PHE A 1 9.24 17.21 -5.37
N GLU A 2 9.36 16.40 -6.41
CA GLU A 2 8.92 16.70 -7.77
C GLU A 2 8.06 15.54 -8.21
N TYR A 3 6.87 15.82 -8.74
CA TYR A 3 5.97 14.85 -9.33
C TYR A 3 5.43 15.40 -10.63
N ASP A 4 5.84 14.77 -11.72
CA ASP A 4 5.53 15.15 -13.08
C ASP A 4 4.60 14.14 -13.75
N LEU A 5 3.61 14.65 -14.48
CA LEU A 5 2.74 13.87 -15.35
C LEU A 5 3.01 14.25 -16.80
N TYR A 6 3.22 13.25 -17.64
CA TYR A 6 3.54 13.36 -19.05
C TYR A 6 2.40 12.74 -19.88
N ALA A 7 2.15 13.30 -21.06
CA ALA A 7 1.10 12.78 -21.94
C ALA A 7 1.45 11.40 -22.53
N SER A 8 2.74 11.05 -22.58
CA SER A 8 3.22 9.76 -23.08
C SER A 8 4.63 9.45 -22.57
N ALA A 9 5.09 8.21 -22.78
CA ALA A 9 6.48 7.83 -22.57
C ALA A 9 7.46 8.62 -23.44
N MET A 10 7.03 9.11 -24.62
CA MET A 10 7.87 9.95 -25.49
C MET A 10 8.05 11.34 -24.88
N ASP A 11 6.99 11.95 -24.35
CA ASP A 11 7.08 13.24 -23.66
C ASP A 11 7.94 13.15 -22.40
N ARG A 12 7.84 12.02 -21.69
CA ARG A 12 8.72 11.69 -20.57
C ARG A 12 10.19 11.63 -20.98
N ALA A 13 10.49 10.97 -22.10
CA ALA A 13 11.85 10.89 -22.65
C ALA A 13 12.38 12.26 -23.12
N MET A 14 11.51 13.16 -23.56
CA MET A 14 11.86 14.52 -23.96
C MET A 14 11.93 15.52 -22.79
N GLY A 15 11.50 15.12 -21.58
CA GLY A 15 11.47 16.01 -20.41
C GLY A 15 10.40 17.11 -20.53
N SER A 16 9.27 16.81 -21.16
CA SER A 16 8.18 17.76 -21.43
C SER A 16 6.92 17.39 -20.62
N PRO A 17 6.87 17.71 -19.31
CA PRO A 17 5.71 17.39 -18.48
C PRO A 17 4.49 18.21 -18.90
N THR A 18 3.31 17.58 -18.87
CA THR A 18 2.02 18.24 -19.07
C THR A 18 1.66 19.08 -17.85
N ILE A 19 1.85 18.53 -16.66
CA ILE A 19 1.73 19.22 -15.38
C ILE A 19 2.82 18.74 -14.42
N SER A 20 3.26 19.63 -13.54
CA SER A 20 4.31 19.38 -12.56
C SER A 20 3.91 19.90 -11.19
N LEU A 21 4.19 19.11 -10.17
CA LEU A 21 4.20 19.52 -8.77
C LEU A 21 5.64 19.54 -8.29
N LYS A 22 6.22 20.74 -8.15
CA LYS A 22 7.57 20.91 -7.60
C LYS A 22 7.52 21.78 -6.36
N GLN A 23 7.67 21.16 -5.19
CA GLN A 23 7.60 21.86 -3.90
C GLN A 23 8.65 21.37 -2.91
N SER A 24 8.98 22.24 -1.96
CA SER A 24 9.87 21.91 -0.84
C SER A 24 9.25 20.82 0.04
N LEU A 25 10.08 19.96 0.64
CA LEU A 25 9.57 18.95 1.57
C LEU A 25 8.84 19.56 2.78
N PRO A 26 9.34 20.63 3.43
CA PRO A 26 8.63 21.25 4.54
C PRO A 26 7.24 21.79 4.16
N SER A 27 7.05 22.30 2.94
CA SER A 27 5.75 22.80 2.50
C SER A 27 4.71 21.70 2.25
N LEU A 28 5.15 20.44 2.11
CA LEU A 28 4.32 19.26 1.91
C LEU A 28 4.13 18.42 3.18
N ALA A 29 4.81 18.78 4.28
CA ALA A 29 4.76 18.04 5.53
C ALA A 29 3.31 17.85 6.01
N GLY A 30 2.87 16.59 6.07
CA GLY A 30 1.54 16.20 6.53
C GLY A 30 0.37 16.63 5.64
N LYS A 31 0.66 17.05 4.42
CA LYS A 31 -0.37 17.37 3.43
C LYS A 31 -0.73 16.14 2.61
N LYS A 32 -1.98 16.07 2.20
CA LYS A 32 -2.45 15.11 1.19
C LYS A 32 -2.13 15.66 -0.20
N ILE A 33 -1.47 14.85 -1.02
CA ILE A 33 -1.26 15.16 -2.44
C ILE A 33 -2.18 14.23 -3.23
N THR A 34 -2.89 14.77 -4.22
CA THR A 34 -3.69 13.95 -5.13
C THR A 34 -3.41 14.30 -6.57
N LEU A 35 -3.34 13.28 -7.41
CA LEU A 35 -3.49 13.40 -8.85
C LEU A 35 -4.85 12.81 -9.22
N SER A 36 -5.68 13.62 -9.88
CA SER A 36 -7.00 13.17 -10.33
C SER A 36 -7.34 13.79 -11.67
N PHE A 37 -8.37 13.25 -12.31
CA PHE A 37 -8.83 13.74 -13.61
C PHE A 37 -10.24 14.31 -13.50
N ALA A 38 -10.38 15.59 -13.85
CA ALA A 38 -11.68 16.25 -13.95
C ALA A 38 -12.23 16.13 -15.39
N PRO A 39 -13.55 16.09 -15.61
CA PRO A 39 -14.12 16.19 -16.95
C PRO A 39 -13.65 17.50 -17.61
N ALA A 40 -13.17 17.41 -18.85
CA ALA A 40 -12.64 18.57 -19.56
C ALA A 40 -13.71 19.62 -19.89
N THR A 41 -14.96 19.19 -20.07
CA THR A 41 -16.10 20.07 -20.35
C THR A 41 -17.35 19.67 -19.55
N PRO A 42 -18.37 20.56 -19.45
CA PRO A 42 -19.67 20.19 -18.90
C PRO A 42 -20.35 19.04 -19.67
N SER A 43 -20.07 18.89 -20.97
CA SER A 43 -20.62 17.77 -21.76
C SER A 43 -19.99 16.44 -21.34
N ASP A 44 -18.69 16.42 -21.06
CA ASP A 44 -18.01 15.23 -20.55
C ASP A 44 -18.56 14.84 -19.16
N ALA A 45 -18.79 15.84 -18.30
CA ALA A 45 -19.39 15.62 -16.98
C ALA A 45 -20.81 15.03 -17.07
N ASN A 46 -21.65 15.59 -17.94
CA ASN A 46 -23.00 15.09 -18.17
C ASN A 46 -22.99 13.67 -18.77
N LEU A 47 -22.04 13.39 -19.66
CA LEU A 47 -21.87 12.06 -20.23
C LEU A 47 -21.52 11.05 -19.14
N ILE A 48 -20.50 11.31 -18.32
CA ILE A 48 -20.16 10.45 -17.19
C ILE A 48 -21.38 10.21 -16.31
N ALA A 49 -22.09 11.28 -15.91
CA ALA A 49 -23.28 11.18 -15.07
C ALA A 49 -24.38 10.31 -15.70
N SER A 50 -24.57 10.37 -17.02
CA SER A 50 -25.56 9.54 -17.73
C SER A 50 -25.27 8.04 -17.71
N TYR A 51 -23.99 7.67 -17.54
CA TYR A 51 -23.56 6.29 -17.42
C TYR A 51 -23.46 5.81 -15.98
N LEU A 52 -23.51 6.68 -14.97
CA LEU A 52 -23.42 6.28 -13.56
C LEU A 52 -24.76 5.73 -13.05
N SER A 53 -24.74 4.46 -12.67
CA SER A 53 -25.83 3.73 -12.03
C SER A 53 -25.23 2.69 -11.08
N ALA A 54 -26.04 2.11 -10.20
CA ALA A 54 -25.59 1.05 -9.28
C ALA A 54 -25.00 -0.18 -10.02
N THR A 55 -25.33 -0.38 -11.30
CA THR A 55 -24.86 -1.53 -12.10
C THR A 55 -23.75 -1.18 -13.09
N THR A 56 -23.23 0.05 -13.05
CA THR A 56 -22.21 0.51 -13.99
C THR A 56 -20.88 -0.18 -13.73
N THR A 57 -20.42 -0.95 -14.71
CA THR A 57 -19.16 -1.72 -14.64
C THR A 57 -18.04 -1.13 -15.50
N SER A 58 -18.37 -0.25 -16.44
CA SER A 58 -17.40 0.45 -17.28
C SER A 58 -17.97 1.74 -17.87
N LEU A 59 -17.07 2.63 -18.31
CA LEU A 59 -17.39 3.89 -18.99
C LEU A 59 -16.87 3.87 -20.44
N PRO A 60 -17.53 4.57 -21.38
CA PRO A 60 -17.08 4.66 -22.77
C PRO A 60 -15.90 5.65 -22.90
N GLY A 61 -14.69 5.19 -22.62
CA GLY A 61 -13.49 6.04 -22.50
C GLY A 61 -13.27 6.99 -23.68
N TYR A 62 -13.40 6.46 -24.91
CA TYR A 62 -13.24 7.21 -26.17
C TYR A 62 -14.17 8.43 -26.34
N LEU A 63 -15.26 8.53 -25.56
CA LEU A 63 -16.18 9.67 -25.60
C LEU A 63 -15.91 10.71 -24.51
N ILE A 64 -15.04 10.41 -23.55
CA ILE A 64 -14.84 11.21 -22.35
C ILE A 64 -13.46 11.88 -22.42
N ARG A 65 -13.46 13.20 -22.35
CA ARG A 65 -12.25 14.01 -22.23
C ARG A 65 -11.99 14.43 -20.79
N LEU A 66 -10.73 14.36 -20.39
CA LEU A 66 -10.28 14.55 -19.02
C LEU A 66 -9.12 15.54 -18.96
N THR A 67 -9.13 16.39 -17.93
CA THR A 67 -8.04 17.30 -17.57
C THR A 67 -7.44 16.84 -16.26
N ALA A 68 -6.11 16.70 -16.22
CA ALA A 68 -5.42 16.30 -15.01
C ALA A 68 -5.34 17.47 -14.01
N GLU A 69 -5.42 17.15 -12.72
CA GLU A 69 -5.33 18.10 -11.61
C GLU A 69 -4.42 17.53 -10.53
N PHE A 70 -3.33 18.25 -10.22
CA PHE A 70 -2.64 18.08 -8.95
C PHE A 70 -3.28 18.94 -7.88
N ARG A 71 -3.54 18.34 -6.71
CA ARG A 71 -4.00 19.05 -5.53
C ARG A 71 -3.10 18.81 -4.33
N VAL A 72 -2.99 19.81 -3.48
CA VAL A 72 -2.33 19.74 -2.17
C VAL A 72 -3.33 20.20 -1.13
N ASP A 73 -3.71 19.31 -0.20
CA ASP A 73 -4.81 19.50 0.75
C ASP A 73 -6.10 20.04 0.09
N GLY A 74 -6.46 19.43 -1.04
CA GLY A 74 -7.65 19.75 -1.80
C GLY A 74 -7.57 21.00 -2.68
N GLN A 75 -6.52 21.83 -2.55
CA GLN A 75 -6.32 23.01 -3.39
C GLN A 75 -5.64 22.63 -4.71
N VAL A 76 -6.20 23.07 -5.86
CA VAL A 76 -5.53 22.88 -7.16
C VAL A 76 -4.23 23.66 -7.17
N VAL A 77 -3.13 22.97 -7.50
CA VAL A 77 -1.81 23.59 -7.65
C VAL A 77 -1.28 23.49 -9.07
N ALA A 78 -1.76 22.51 -9.85
CA ALA A 78 -1.50 22.43 -11.28
C ALA A 78 -2.68 21.77 -11.99
N THR A 79 -2.95 22.21 -13.22
CA THR A 79 -3.97 21.63 -14.09
C THR A 79 -3.51 21.68 -15.53
N GLY A 80 -3.85 20.67 -16.32
CA GLY A 80 -3.42 20.60 -17.71
C GLY A 80 -3.75 19.30 -18.39
N GLY A 81 -3.46 19.27 -19.69
CA GLY A 81 -3.78 18.13 -20.56
C GLY A 81 -5.24 18.10 -21.00
N ASN A 82 -5.47 17.29 -22.02
CA ASN A 82 -6.79 16.98 -22.56
C ASN A 82 -6.78 15.52 -23.03
N PHE A 83 -6.85 14.62 -22.06
CA PHE A 83 -6.67 13.18 -22.24
C PHE A 83 -8.00 12.51 -22.60
N THR A 84 -7.93 11.44 -23.38
CA THR A 84 -9.05 10.50 -23.48
C THR A 84 -9.07 9.66 -22.20
N MET A 85 -10.24 9.43 -21.62
CA MET A 85 -10.33 8.48 -20.51
C MET A 85 -9.85 7.10 -20.97
N GLY A 86 -8.92 6.51 -20.21
CA GLY A 86 -8.26 5.26 -20.55
C GLY A 86 -6.96 5.41 -21.35
N ASP A 87 -6.49 6.63 -21.63
CA ASP A 87 -5.14 6.81 -22.17
C ASP A 87 -4.08 6.40 -21.12
N GLU A 88 -3.09 5.61 -21.53
CA GLU A 88 -1.90 5.35 -20.70
C GLU A 88 -0.98 6.55 -20.75
N LEU A 89 -0.67 7.11 -19.58
CA LEU A 89 0.22 8.24 -19.40
C LEU A 89 1.57 7.77 -18.85
N ALA A 90 2.51 8.69 -18.70
CA ALA A 90 3.74 8.43 -17.97
C ALA A 90 3.85 9.42 -16.81
N SER A 91 4.42 8.99 -15.69
CA SER A 91 4.66 9.87 -14.56
C SER A 91 5.99 9.57 -13.90
N SER A 92 6.59 10.59 -13.30
CA SER A 92 7.88 10.48 -12.63
C SER A 92 7.84 11.27 -11.34
N ALA A 93 8.28 10.65 -10.24
CA ALA A 93 8.33 11.29 -8.94
C ALA A 93 9.70 11.12 -8.31
N GLY A 94 10.14 12.15 -7.61
CA GLY A 94 11.49 12.20 -7.05
C GLY A 94 11.66 13.11 -5.85
N LEU A 95 12.70 12.81 -5.09
CA LEU A 95 13.13 13.55 -3.92
C LEU A 95 14.47 14.22 -4.20
N PHE A 96 14.64 15.45 -3.72
CA PHE A 96 15.91 16.14 -3.80
C PHE A 96 16.72 15.87 -2.53
N ASP A 97 17.89 15.26 -2.69
CA ASP A 97 18.91 15.07 -1.67
C ASP A 97 19.99 16.17 -1.84
N PRO A 98 20.32 16.96 -0.81
CA PRO A 98 21.33 18.02 -0.92
C PRO A 98 22.73 17.52 -1.32
N VAL A 99 23.05 16.26 -1.05
CA VAL A 99 24.34 15.63 -1.36
C VAL A 99 24.33 15.03 -2.77
N ASN A 100 23.26 14.32 -3.11
CA ASN A 100 23.19 13.50 -4.33
C ASN A 100 22.37 14.12 -5.47
N GLY A 101 21.70 15.26 -5.23
CA GLY A 101 20.79 15.89 -6.17
C GLY A 101 19.42 15.20 -6.23
N TRP A 102 18.78 15.26 -7.39
CA TRP A 102 17.47 14.62 -7.59
C TRP A 102 17.61 13.11 -7.70
N ASN A 103 16.84 12.39 -6.89
CA ASN A 103 16.68 10.95 -6.95
C ASN A 103 15.23 10.65 -7.35
N PHE A 104 15.03 10.16 -8.57
CA PHE A 104 13.73 9.77 -9.11
C PHE A 104 13.54 8.27 -8.96
N ALA A 105 12.33 7.86 -8.56
CA ALA A 105 11.92 6.46 -8.57
C ALA A 105 11.70 5.95 -10.00
N GLU A 106 11.32 4.68 -10.14
CA GLU A 106 10.90 4.13 -11.44
C GLU A 106 9.70 4.94 -11.99
N ASP A 107 9.65 5.11 -13.31
CA ASP A 107 8.54 5.82 -13.95
C ASP A 107 7.27 4.97 -13.91
N ASN A 108 6.17 5.56 -13.44
CA ASN A 108 4.87 4.91 -13.36
C ASN A 108 4.01 5.21 -14.59
N ARG A 109 2.99 4.37 -14.83
CA ARG A 109 2.09 4.43 -15.99
C ARG A 109 0.63 4.65 -15.58
N PRO A 110 0.28 5.79 -14.99
CA PRO A 110 -1.09 6.05 -14.59
C PRO A 110 -2.00 6.12 -15.82
N ILE A 111 -3.23 5.67 -15.65
CA ILE A 111 -4.27 5.73 -16.68
C ILE A 111 -5.13 6.98 -16.46
N ALA A 112 -5.39 7.72 -17.54
CA ALA A 112 -6.29 8.86 -17.50
C ALA A 112 -7.69 8.45 -17.02
N GLY A 113 -8.07 8.91 -15.83
CA GLY A 113 -9.32 8.55 -15.14
C GLY A 113 -9.10 7.99 -13.74
N GLU A 114 -7.87 7.63 -13.38
CA GLU A 114 -7.53 7.17 -12.03
C GLU A 114 -7.56 8.31 -11.00
N TYR A 115 -7.71 7.93 -9.74
CA TYR A 115 -7.52 8.81 -8.60
C TYR A 115 -6.35 8.27 -7.79
N ILE A 116 -5.31 9.08 -7.66
CA ILE A 116 -4.06 8.71 -7.01
C ILE A 116 -3.87 9.61 -5.79
N ALA A 117 -3.69 9.02 -4.62
CA ALA A 117 -3.33 9.73 -3.40
C ALA A 117 -1.87 9.42 -3.04
N THR A 118 -1.06 10.46 -2.89
CA THR A 118 0.36 10.36 -2.58
C THR A 118 0.62 10.87 -1.16
N HIS A 119 1.40 10.11 -0.40
CA HIS A 119 1.97 10.58 0.87
C HIS A 119 3.48 10.76 0.71
N VAL A 120 3.98 11.92 1.14
CA VAL A 120 5.41 12.18 1.28
C VAL A 120 5.75 12.09 2.77
N ASP A 121 6.31 10.96 3.16
CA ASP A 121 6.78 10.70 4.53
C ASP A 121 8.14 11.38 4.71
N LEU A 122 8.26 12.32 5.64
CA LEU A 122 9.53 13.01 5.88
C LEU A 122 10.41 12.23 6.84
N GLN A 123 9.96 12.12 8.09
CA GLN A 123 10.66 11.40 9.17
C GLN A 123 9.68 10.57 10.00
N GLY A 124 8.52 10.24 9.43
CA GLY A 124 7.43 9.55 10.10
C GLY A 124 6.12 10.32 10.04
N VAL A 125 5.07 9.59 10.40
CA VAL A 125 3.70 10.06 10.56
C VAL A 125 3.46 10.41 12.03
N SER A 126 3.04 11.65 12.27
CA SER A 126 2.62 12.10 13.60
C SER A 126 1.20 11.68 13.93
N THR A 127 0.91 11.51 15.23
CA THR A 127 -0.45 11.29 15.72
C THR A 127 -1.40 12.42 15.29
N ALA A 128 -0.91 13.67 15.21
CA ALA A 128 -1.71 14.80 14.78
C ALA A 128 -2.21 14.65 13.33
N GLN A 129 -1.36 14.17 12.40
CA GLN A 129 -1.77 13.91 11.01
C GLN A 129 -2.90 12.86 10.94
N LEU A 130 -2.77 11.77 11.70
CA LEU A 130 -3.80 10.73 11.78
C LEU A 130 -5.12 11.25 12.34
N GLN A 131 -5.07 12.05 13.41
CA GLN A 131 -6.28 12.63 14.03
C GLN A 131 -6.96 13.64 13.12
N VAL A 132 -6.20 14.46 12.38
CA VAL A 132 -6.76 15.41 11.40
C VAL A 132 -7.47 14.65 10.27
N LEU A 133 -6.86 13.60 9.72
CA LEU A 133 -7.50 12.80 8.68
C LEU A 133 -8.76 12.09 9.20
N LYS A 134 -8.68 11.46 10.38
CA LYS A 134 -9.83 10.83 11.03
C LYS A 134 -10.97 11.82 11.24
N GLY A 135 -10.67 13.02 11.75
CA GLY A 135 -11.66 14.07 11.95
C GLY A 135 -12.37 14.48 10.66
N ARG A 136 -11.63 14.62 9.54
CA ARG A 136 -12.21 14.89 8.21
C ARG A 136 -13.13 13.76 7.76
N MET A 137 -12.68 12.51 7.83
CA MET A 137 -13.48 11.35 7.41
C MET A 137 -14.76 11.18 8.23
N VAL A 138 -14.70 11.39 9.56
CA VAL A 138 -15.88 11.37 10.44
C VAL A 138 -16.85 12.50 10.09
N ALA A 139 -16.35 13.70 9.80
CA ALA A 139 -17.19 14.81 9.37
C ALA A 139 -17.88 14.52 8.02
N THR A 140 -17.15 13.94 7.06
CA THR A 140 -17.72 13.51 5.77
C THR A 140 -18.78 12.42 5.98
N GLN A 141 -18.49 11.41 6.80
CA GLN A 141 -19.44 10.34 7.13
C GLN A 141 -20.73 10.89 7.75
N ALA A 142 -20.63 11.83 8.68
CA ALA A 142 -21.78 12.47 9.32
C ALA A 142 -22.65 13.20 8.29
N LYS A 143 -22.03 13.94 7.35
CA LYS A 143 -22.76 14.62 6.27
C LYS A 143 -23.44 13.62 5.32
N LEU A 144 -22.75 12.56 4.92
CA LEU A 144 -23.31 11.51 4.05
C LEU A 144 -24.51 10.81 4.72
N THR A 145 -24.39 10.46 6.01
CA THR A 145 -25.46 9.82 6.79
C THR A 145 -26.67 10.73 6.96
N ALA A 146 -26.44 12.04 7.08
CA ALA A 146 -27.49 13.06 7.14
C ALA A 146 -28.05 13.44 5.76
N ALA A 147 -27.61 12.80 4.67
CA ALA A 147 -27.93 13.16 3.29
C ALA A 147 -27.62 14.62 2.93
N GLN A 148 -26.59 15.21 3.56
CA GLN A 148 -26.14 16.59 3.34
C GLN A 148 -24.97 16.60 2.36
N TYR A 149 -25.27 16.65 1.06
CA TYR A 149 -24.25 16.56 0.01
C TYR A 149 -23.59 17.91 -0.34
N THR A 150 -24.18 19.03 0.10
CA THR A 150 -23.67 20.36 -0.21
C THR A 150 -22.25 20.55 0.35
N GLY A 151 -21.32 20.92 -0.53
CA GLY A 151 -19.94 21.17 -0.16
C GLY A 151 -19.11 19.90 0.10
N ILE A 152 -19.65 18.70 -0.14
CA ILE A 152 -18.82 17.49 -0.25
C ILE A 152 -18.17 17.48 -1.64
N THR A 153 -16.87 17.25 -1.66
CA THR A 153 -16.06 17.18 -2.87
C THR A 153 -15.49 15.77 -3.08
N LYS A 154 -14.95 15.52 -4.27
CA LYS A 154 -14.21 14.26 -4.55
C LYS A 154 -13.02 14.06 -3.60
N GLU A 155 -12.44 15.15 -3.09
CA GLU A 155 -11.34 15.11 -2.13
C GLU A 155 -11.77 14.59 -0.76
N ASP A 156 -13.00 14.89 -0.32
CA ASP A 156 -13.55 14.46 0.97
C ASP A 156 -13.94 12.97 0.97
N ILE A 157 -14.27 12.43 -0.20
CA ILE A 157 -14.64 11.01 -0.38
C ILE A 157 -13.43 10.23 -0.87
N ALA A 158 -13.13 10.28 -2.18
CA ALA A 158 -12.07 9.48 -2.78
C ALA A 158 -10.69 9.88 -2.26
N GLY A 159 -10.40 11.19 -2.19
CA GLY A 159 -9.10 11.67 -1.76
C GLY A 159 -8.74 11.25 -0.33
N ASP A 160 -9.59 11.55 0.66
CA ASP A 160 -9.33 11.21 2.07
C ASP A 160 -9.32 9.70 2.31
N ILE A 161 -10.21 8.94 1.66
CA ILE A 161 -10.25 7.47 1.76
C ILE A 161 -8.95 6.87 1.21
N LEU A 162 -8.52 7.24 0.01
CA LEU A 162 -7.30 6.69 -0.58
C LEU A 162 -6.06 7.13 0.21
N TYR A 163 -6.02 8.41 0.61
CA TYR A 163 -4.92 8.93 1.42
C TYR A 163 -4.81 8.22 2.78
N SER A 164 -5.93 7.78 3.36
CA SER A 164 -5.92 7.01 4.61
C SER A 164 -5.14 5.71 4.50
N ALA A 165 -5.17 5.04 3.34
CA ALA A 165 -4.46 3.79 3.13
C ALA A 165 -2.94 4.00 3.07
N VAL A 166 -2.47 4.93 2.23
CA VAL A 166 -1.04 5.22 2.13
C VAL A 166 -0.49 5.87 3.41
N LEU A 167 -1.26 6.72 4.10
CA LEU A 167 -0.85 7.26 5.39
C LEU A 167 -0.74 6.15 6.46
N SER A 168 -1.69 5.22 6.47
CA SER A 168 -1.67 4.06 7.38
C SER A 168 -0.51 3.13 7.07
N TYR A 169 -0.11 2.99 5.81
CA TYR A 169 1.09 2.27 5.40
C TYR A 169 2.35 2.81 6.07
N PHE A 170 2.63 4.11 5.91
CA PHE A 170 3.80 4.71 6.53
C PHE A 170 3.74 4.67 8.07
N ALA A 171 2.56 4.92 8.66
CA ALA A 171 2.38 4.86 10.10
C ALA A 171 2.60 3.46 10.68
N THR A 172 2.08 2.42 10.02
CA THR A 172 2.21 1.01 10.46
C THR A 172 3.65 0.54 10.36
N ASN A 173 4.33 0.87 9.25
CA ASN A 173 5.72 0.51 9.06
C ASN A 173 6.64 1.24 10.04
N GLN A 174 6.38 2.51 10.34
CA GLN A 174 7.09 3.24 11.39
C GLN A 174 6.93 2.57 12.76
N ALA A 175 5.70 2.26 13.18
CA ALA A 175 5.46 1.65 14.48
C ALA A 175 6.13 0.27 14.60
N THR A 176 6.03 -0.54 13.55
CA THR A 176 6.62 -1.89 13.51
C THR A 176 8.15 -1.82 13.52
N SER A 177 8.75 -0.91 12.75
CA SER A 177 10.20 -0.71 12.74
C SER A 177 10.72 -0.29 14.12
N GLN A 178 10.07 0.68 14.80
CA GLN A 178 10.51 1.14 16.11
C GLN A 178 10.58 0.02 17.16
N ILE A 179 9.68 -0.96 17.07
CA ILE A 179 9.69 -2.16 17.91
C ILE A 179 10.82 -3.11 17.49
N ALA A 180 10.94 -3.37 16.19
CA ALA A 180 11.95 -4.28 15.64
C ALA A 180 13.39 -3.81 15.92
N GLN A 181 13.64 -2.49 15.90
CA GLN A 181 14.95 -1.89 16.18
C GLN A 181 15.50 -2.31 17.56
N ARG A 182 14.65 -2.31 18.59
CA ARG A 182 15.04 -2.67 19.96
C ARG A 182 15.46 -4.13 20.08
N THR A 183 14.75 -5.01 19.39
CA THR A 183 15.03 -6.45 19.40
C THR A 183 16.25 -6.80 18.57
N ALA A 184 16.46 -6.12 17.44
CA ALA A 184 17.59 -6.34 16.55
C ALA A 184 18.87 -5.63 17.02
N GLY A 185 18.80 -4.77 18.04
CA GLY A 185 19.97 -4.01 18.53
C GLY A 185 20.49 -3.00 17.51
N VAL A 186 19.59 -2.45 16.69
CA VAL A 186 19.91 -1.49 15.62
C VAL A 186 19.21 -0.14 15.89
N VAL A 187 19.69 0.90 15.21
CA VAL A 187 19.06 2.23 15.19
C VAL A 187 18.73 2.58 13.74
N GLU A 188 17.46 2.90 13.47
CA GLU A 188 17.01 3.36 12.16
C GLU A 188 16.71 4.87 12.20
N TYR A 189 17.22 5.60 11.21
CA TYR A 189 16.80 6.95 10.88
C TYR A 189 16.08 6.93 9.53
N ARG A 190 14.79 7.26 9.53
CA ARG A 190 14.00 7.36 8.30
C ARG A 190 14.46 8.55 7.45
N LYS A 191 14.63 8.32 6.15
CA LYS A 191 14.83 9.38 5.17
C LYS A 191 13.49 9.72 4.51
N PRO A 192 13.37 10.91 3.88
CA PRO A 192 12.21 11.23 3.09
C PRO A 192 11.88 10.11 2.11
N SER A 193 10.62 9.71 2.10
CA SER A 193 10.05 8.56 1.40
C SER A 193 8.70 8.99 0.82
N PHE A 194 8.22 8.30 -0.21
CA PHE A 194 6.89 8.54 -0.73
C PHE A 194 6.30 7.30 -1.39
N GLY A 195 4.98 7.30 -1.51
CA GLY A 195 4.25 6.26 -2.20
C GLY A 195 2.83 6.70 -2.48
N ASN A 196 2.15 5.87 -3.25
CA ASN A 196 0.83 6.10 -3.81
C ASN A 196 -0.15 5.03 -3.34
N PHE A 197 -1.40 5.43 -3.19
CA PHE A 197 -2.54 4.51 -3.19
C PHE A 197 -3.60 5.04 -4.14
N GLU A 198 -4.04 4.18 -5.06
CA GLU A 198 -4.79 4.60 -6.23
C GLU A 198 -5.92 3.65 -6.62
N THR A 199 -6.89 4.19 -7.34
CA THR A 199 -7.83 3.37 -8.10
C THR A 199 -7.14 2.82 -9.33
N SER A 200 -7.28 1.52 -9.60
CA SER A 200 -6.79 0.92 -10.84
C SER A 200 -7.84 1.05 -11.92
N ALA A 201 -7.53 1.76 -13.01
CA ALA A 201 -8.34 1.78 -14.22
C ALA A 201 -7.82 0.77 -15.24
N LYS A 202 -8.74 0.05 -15.88
CA LYS A 202 -8.42 -0.98 -16.88
C LYS A 202 -9.11 -0.66 -18.21
N PRO A 203 -8.41 0.00 -19.14
CA PRO A 203 -8.94 0.26 -20.48
C PRO A 203 -8.96 -1.03 -21.32
N GLN A 204 -9.98 -1.15 -22.17
CA GLN A 204 -10.09 -2.15 -23.23
C GLN A 204 -9.98 -1.47 -24.58
N TYR A 205 -8.93 -1.80 -25.34
CA TYR A 205 -8.63 -1.16 -26.61
C TYR A 205 -9.19 -1.94 -27.79
N TRP A 206 -9.87 -1.24 -28.71
CA TRP A 206 -10.16 -1.74 -30.05
C TRP A 206 -9.44 -0.86 -31.06
N PHE A 207 -8.58 -1.46 -31.89
CA PHE A 207 -7.75 -0.73 -32.86
C PHE A 207 -6.94 0.43 -32.23
N GLY A 208 -6.46 0.25 -31.00
CA GLY A 208 -5.69 1.27 -30.27
C GLY A 208 -6.53 2.36 -29.59
N ILE A 209 -7.86 2.29 -29.64
CA ILE A 209 -8.76 3.27 -29.02
C ILE A 209 -9.36 2.70 -27.73
N PRO A 210 -9.29 3.40 -26.57
CA PRO A 210 -9.86 2.91 -25.32
C PRO A 210 -11.39 2.96 -25.36
N ARG A 211 -12.03 1.82 -25.63
CA ARG A 211 -13.49 1.76 -25.80
C ARG A 211 -14.21 1.70 -24.47
N ASN A 212 -13.83 0.76 -23.60
CA ASN A 212 -14.41 0.60 -22.28
C ASN A 212 -13.32 0.78 -21.23
N VAL A 213 -13.61 1.53 -20.17
CA VAL A 213 -12.71 1.71 -19.03
C VAL A 213 -13.44 1.23 -17.78
N SER A 214 -12.92 0.18 -17.15
CA SER A 214 -13.43 -0.32 -15.87
C SER A 214 -12.48 0.02 -14.72
N PHE A 215 -12.96 -0.08 -13.48
CA PHE A 215 -12.17 0.20 -12.28
C PHE A 215 -12.16 -1.03 -11.38
N PRO A 216 -11.37 -2.06 -11.72
CA PRO A 216 -11.47 -3.37 -11.07
C PRO A 216 -10.91 -3.42 -9.64
N GLY A 217 -10.17 -2.42 -9.17
CA GLY A 217 -9.44 -2.54 -7.92
C GLY A 217 -8.76 -1.27 -7.42
N LEU A 218 -7.95 -1.48 -6.39
CA LEU A 218 -7.06 -0.52 -5.75
C LEU A 218 -5.63 -1.03 -5.83
N VAL A 219 -4.65 -0.13 -5.93
CA VAL A 219 -3.23 -0.46 -5.98
C VAL A 219 -2.49 0.39 -4.94
N MET A 220 -1.60 -0.26 -4.18
CA MET A 220 -0.62 0.39 -3.33
C MET A 220 0.74 0.26 -4.01
N ASP A 221 1.35 1.38 -4.33
CA ASP A 221 2.65 1.43 -5.00
C ASP A 221 3.59 2.32 -4.18
N ILE A 222 4.66 1.73 -3.64
CA ILE A 222 5.58 2.42 -2.75
C ILE A 222 6.88 2.65 -3.51
N ASP A 223 6.89 3.74 -4.26
CA ASP A 223 7.97 4.13 -5.17
C ASP A 223 9.32 4.31 -4.47
N HIS A 224 9.32 4.89 -3.26
CA HIS A 224 10.56 5.20 -2.55
C HIS A 224 10.38 5.06 -1.04
N TYR A 225 11.03 4.07 -0.46
CA TYR A 225 11.15 3.93 0.99
C TYR A 225 12.62 3.83 1.37
N GLU A 226 13.12 4.81 2.11
CA GLU A 226 14.53 4.92 2.43
C GLU A 226 14.77 5.16 3.91
N SER A 227 15.76 4.46 4.47
CA SER A 227 16.23 4.69 5.83
C SER A 227 17.72 4.39 5.95
N ILE A 228 18.34 4.96 7.00
CA ILE A 228 19.71 4.68 7.42
C ILE A 228 19.60 3.77 8.63
N VAL A 229 20.21 2.59 8.56
CA VAL A 229 20.19 1.61 9.65
C VAL A 229 21.62 1.36 10.11
N GLU A 230 21.86 1.58 11.39
CA GLU A 230 23.18 1.42 12.00
C GLU A 230 23.12 0.47 13.19
N ALA A 231 24.15 -0.36 13.31
CA ALA A 231 24.30 -1.33 14.38
C ALA A 231 25.78 -1.48 14.74
N LYS A 232 26.07 -2.01 15.93
CA LYS A 232 27.46 -2.35 16.29
C LYS A 232 28.02 -3.52 15.47
N ASP A 233 27.14 -4.40 14.99
CA ASP A 233 27.44 -5.53 14.12
C ASP A 233 26.69 -5.37 12.79
N SER A 234 27.42 -5.37 11.68
CA SER A 234 26.85 -5.19 10.34
C SER A 234 25.89 -6.31 9.94
N SER A 235 26.02 -7.52 10.50
CA SER A 235 25.11 -8.63 10.22
C SER A 235 23.68 -8.35 10.72
N SER A 236 23.56 -7.61 11.83
CA SER A 236 22.28 -7.20 12.40
C SER A 236 21.59 -6.17 11.52
N THR A 237 22.34 -5.26 10.89
CA THR A 237 21.81 -4.30 9.91
C THR A 237 21.20 -5.03 8.71
N VAL A 238 21.95 -5.94 8.07
CA VAL A 238 21.46 -6.67 6.89
C VAL A 238 20.21 -7.48 7.21
N GLY A 239 20.21 -8.19 8.34
CA GLY A 239 19.04 -8.95 8.81
C GLY A 239 17.81 -8.06 9.05
N PHE A 240 18.00 -6.91 9.72
CA PHE A 240 16.94 -5.94 9.97
C PHE A 240 16.37 -5.34 8.67
N VAL A 241 17.22 -4.98 7.72
CA VAL A 241 16.78 -4.41 6.43
C VAL A 241 15.98 -5.44 5.64
N LYS A 242 16.44 -6.70 5.57
CA LYS A 242 15.69 -7.80 4.91
C LYS A 242 14.33 -8.04 5.58
N GLN A 243 14.28 -8.04 6.91
CA GLN A 243 13.01 -8.18 7.65
C GLN A 243 12.06 -7.00 7.38
N SER A 244 12.60 -5.78 7.39
CA SER A 244 11.82 -4.57 7.11
C SER A 244 11.23 -4.62 5.71
N GLY A 245 12.02 -4.95 4.68
CA GLY A 245 11.53 -5.08 3.30
C GLY A 245 10.40 -6.09 3.14
N MET A 246 10.46 -7.24 3.83
CA MET A 246 9.35 -8.21 3.84
C MET A 246 8.08 -7.60 4.44
N LEU A 247 8.20 -6.87 5.55
CA LEU A 247 7.05 -6.21 6.19
C LEU A 247 6.48 -5.09 5.33
N LEU A 248 7.33 -4.31 4.64
CA LEU A 248 6.91 -3.31 3.66
C LEU A 248 6.02 -3.96 2.60
N SER A 249 6.48 -5.04 1.98
CA SER A 249 5.70 -5.76 0.96
C SER A 249 4.43 -6.42 1.53
N ILE A 250 4.47 -6.94 2.76
CA ILE A 250 3.26 -7.47 3.41
C ILE A 250 2.22 -6.36 3.60
N ASN A 251 2.62 -5.19 4.06
CA ASN A 251 1.70 -4.11 4.35
C ASN A 251 1.06 -3.52 3.08
N GLU A 252 1.64 -3.71 1.90
CA GLU A 252 1.05 -3.31 0.61
C GLU A 252 -0.25 -4.07 0.27
N HIS A 253 -0.46 -5.26 0.83
CA HIS A 253 -1.71 -6.00 0.64
C HIS A 253 -2.58 -6.05 1.90
N VAL A 254 -1.97 -6.15 3.09
CA VAL A 254 -2.71 -6.23 4.37
C VAL A 254 -3.49 -4.96 4.65
N ILE A 255 -2.90 -3.78 4.41
CA ILE A 255 -3.56 -2.51 4.74
C ILE A 255 -4.78 -2.27 3.84
N PRO A 256 -4.70 -2.47 2.51
CA PRO A 256 -5.89 -2.42 1.67
C PRO A 256 -6.95 -3.46 2.07
N GLU A 257 -6.56 -4.71 2.35
CA GLU A 257 -7.49 -5.75 2.83
C GLU A 257 -8.24 -5.28 4.09
N GLN A 258 -7.52 -4.73 5.08
CA GLN A 258 -8.09 -4.24 6.34
C GLN A 258 -9.05 -3.05 6.16
N LEU A 259 -8.75 -2.13 5.24
CA LEU A 259 -9.50 -0.89 5.08
C LEU A 259 -10.70 -1.03 4.12
N PHE A 260 -10.59 -1.90 3.12
CA PHE A 260 -11.53 -1.95 2.00
C PHE A 260 -12.29 -3.27 1.86
N THR A 261 -12.06 -4.22 2.77
CA THR A 261 -12.73 -5.51 2.74
C THR A 261 -13.27 -5.90 4.11
N ASN A 262 -14.22 -6.83 4.14
CA ASN A 262 -14.70 -7.42 5.38
C ASN A 262 -13.90 -8.68 5.67
N LEU A 263 -12.89 -8.59 6.55
CA LEU A 263 -12.05 -9.73 6.91
C LEU A 263 -12.81 -10.91 7.57
N LEU A 264 -14.05 -10.69 8.02
CA LEU A 264 -14.91 -11.76 8.56
C LEU A 264 -15.62 -12.55 7.47
N ASP A 265 -15.70 -12.03 6.24
CA ASP A 265 -16.22 -12.77 5.10
C ASP A 265 -15.12 -13.71 4.58
N PRO A 266 -15.31 -15.05 4.62
CA PRO A 266 -14.30 -15.98 4.10
C PRO A 266 -14.06 -15.84 2.58
N ASN A 267 -14.93 -15.13 1.85
CA ASN A 267 -14.79 -14.87 0.42
C ASN A 267 -14.39 -13.43 0.10
N HIS A 268 -13.92 -12.66 1.09
CA HIS A 268 -13.47 -11.29 0.87
C HIS A 268 -12.38 -11.23 -0.21
N PRO A 269 -12.33 -10.14 -1.00
CA PRO A 269 -11.24 -9.94 -1.93
C PRO A 269 -9.89 -9.92 -1.20
N GLN A 270 -8.91 -10.64 -1.72
CA GLN A 270 -7.57 -10.72 -1.14
C GLN A 270 -6.62 -9.84 -1.96
N GLY A 271 -5.80 -9.10 -1.25
CA GLY A 271 -4.71 -8.32 -1.80
C GLY A 271 -3.53 -9.21 -2.19
N VAL A 272 -2.77 -8.76 -3.17
CA VAL A 272 -1.55 -9.38 -3.68
C VAL A 272 -0.39 -8.47 -3.31
N SER A 273 0.75 -9.07 -2.94
CA SER A 273 2.07 -8.45 -2.85
C SER A 273 3.11 -9.47 -3.29
N ALA A 274 4.38 -9.09 -3.43
CA ALA A 274 5.44 -10.04 -3.74
C ALA A 274 5.52 -11.16 -2.70
N VAL A 275 5.47 -10.81 -1.40
CA VAL A 275 5.53 -11.78 -0.30
C VAL A 275 4.29 -12.69 -0.29
N ARG A 276 3.08 -12.13 -0.43
CA ARG A 276 1.83 -12.93 -0.49
C ARG A 276 1.84 -13.87 -1.69
N ALA A 277 2.36 -13.43 -2.83
CA ALA A 277 2.41 -14.24 -4.03
C ALA A 277 3.39 -15.43 -3.88
N ILE A 278 4.55 -15.22 -3.26
CA ILE A 278 5.49 -16.29 -2.93
C ILE A 278 4.89 -17.26 -1.90
N GLU A 279 4.25 -16.75 -0.85
CA GLU A 279 3.58 -17.56 0.16
C GLU A 279 2.48 -18.45 -0.44
N LEU A 280 1.60 -17.86 -1.26
CA LEU A 280 0.53 -18.61 -1.91
C LEU A 280 1.09 -19.66 -2.87
N ALA A 281 2.11 -19.33 -3.67
CA ALA A 281 2.76 -20.30 -4.55
C ALA A 281 3.32 -21.50 -3.77
N ALA A 282 3.98 -21.24 -2.63
CA ALA A 282 4.49 -22.29 -1.75
C ALA A 282 3.35 -23.16 -1.20
N SER A 283 2.24 -22.56 -0.74
CA SER A 283 1.07 -23.32 -0.25
C SER A 283 0.39 -24.16 -1.34
N GLN A 284 0.51 -23.74 -2.61
CA GLN A 284 0.01 -24.47 -3.78
C GLN A 284 0.98 -25.57 -4.25
N GLY A 285 2.08 -25.80 -3.54
CA GLY A 285 3.08 -26.82 -3.84
C GLY A 285 4.02 -26.44 -4.99
N GLN A 286 4.05 -25.17 -5.40
CA GLN A 286 5.06 -24.71 -6.36
C GLN A 286 6.45 -24.68 -5.72
N ARG A 287 7.48 -24.88 -6.55
CA ARG A 287 8.86 -24.66 -6.10
C ARG A 287 9.13 -23.16 -5.94
N ILE A 288 9.76 -22.80 -4.83
CA ILE A 288 10.35 -21.49 -4.60
C ILE A 288 11.85 -21.61 -4.86
N TYR A 289 12.38 -20.77 -5.74
CA TYR A 289 13.78 -20.72 -6.09
C TYR A 289 14.44 -19.53 -5.41
N THR A 290 15.59 -19.80 -4.78
CA THR A 290 16.50 -18.76 -4.31
C THR A 290 17.79 -18.86 -5.11
N PHE A 291 18.15 -17.78 -5.80
CA PHE A 291 19.37 -17.67 -6.59
C PHE A 291 20.33 -16.73 -5.86
N ASN A 292 21.56 -17.20 -5.64
CA ASN A 292 22.62 -16.44 -5.01
C ASN A 292 23.99 -16.88 -5.56
N HIS A 293 25.07 -16.29 -5.05
CA HIS A 293 26.41 -16.64 -5.49
C HIS A 293 26.76 -18.12 -5.22
N ALA A 294 26.21 -18.73 -4.17
CA ALA A 294 26.53 -20.11 -3.79
C ALA A 294 26.01 -21.15 -4.80
N ASN A 295 24.96 -20.85 -5.56
CA ASN A 295 24.38 -21.75 -6.56
C ASN A 295 24.50 -21.26 -8.02
N GLN A 296 25.44 -20.35 -8.28
CA GLN A 296 25.62 -19.73 -9.60
C GLN A 296 25.75 -20.72 -10.76
N ALA A 297 26.46 -21.84 -10.55
CA ALA A 297 26.63 -22.88 -11.56
C ALA A 297 25.31 -23.51 -12.04
N GLN A 298 24.24 -23.40 -11.25
CA GLN A 298 22.92 -23.99 -11.53
C GLN A 298 21.92 -22.97 -12.07
N HIS A 299 22.25 -21.66 -12.06
CA HIS A 299 21.31 -20.58 -12.41
C HIS A 299 20.63 -20.83 -13.75
N GLN A 300 21.40 -21.11 -14.81
CA GLN A 300 20.86 -21.33 -16.15
C GLN A 300 19.86 -22.49 -16.20
N THR A 301 20.16 -23.60 -15.54
CA THR A 301 19.31 -24.80 -15.52
C THR A 301 18.04 -24.59 -14.69
N LEU A 302 18.14 -23.84 -13.58
CA LEU A 302 17.01 -23.58 -12.70
C LEU A 302 16.09 -22.49 -13.26
N LEU A 303 16.63 -21.43 -13.87
CA LEU A 303 15.85 -20.39 -14.54
C LEU A 303 15.00 -20.95 -15.68
N ALA A 304 15.50 -21.96 -16.41
CA ALA A 304 14.75 -22.64 -17.46
C ALA A 304 13.49 -23.39 -16.95
N GLN A 305 13.36 -23.61 -15.63
CA GLN A 305 12.19 -24.25 -15.02
C GLN A 305 11.11 -23.26 -14.58
N ILE A 306 11.37 -21.96 -14.72
CA ILE A 306 10.51 -20.87 -14.27
C ILE A 306 9.76 -20.30 -15.49
N THR A 307 8.44 -20.17 -15.40
CA THR A 307 7.55 -19.82 -16.51
C THR A 307 6.77 -18.52 -16.25
N ILE A 308 7.40 -17.56 -15.57
CA ILE A 308 6.80 -16.25 -15.25
C ILE A 308 6.84 -15.29 -16.45
N ASP A 309 6.29 -14.08 -16.27
CA ASP A 309 6.29 -13.02 -17.30
C ASP A 309 7.70 -12.72 -17.85
N PRO A 310 7.87 -12.55 -19.18
CA PRO A 310 9.18 -12.29 -19.80
C PRO A 310 9.89 -11.01 -19.33
N GLN A 311 9.16 -9.94 -19.01
CA GLN A 311 9.76 -8.70 -18.50
C GLN A 311 10.31 -8.94 -17.09
N ALA A 312 9.53 -9.59 -16.23
CA ALA A 312 9.99 -9.99 -14.89
C ALA A 312 11.20 -10.94 -14.96
N MET A 313 11.21 -11.90 -15.90
CA MET A 313 12.36 -12.78 -16.11
C MET A 313 13.62 -12.01 -16.55
N THR A 314 13.46 -11.02 -17.45
CA THR A 314 14.56 -10.17 -17.89
C THR A 314 15.14 -9.37 -16.72
N GLU A 315 14.28 -8.82 -15.86
CA GLU A 315 14.71 -8.10 -14.67
C GLU A 315 15.47 -9.00 -13.68
N ILE A 316 14.97 -10.22 -13.44
CA ILE A 316 15.65 -11.23 -12.62
C ILE A 316 17.05 -11.54 -13.17
N GLN A 317 17.18 -11.76 -14.47
CA GLN A 317 18.46 -12.04 -15.11
C GLN A 317 19.44 -10.86 -14.98
N ASN A 318 18.94 -9.63 -15.14
CA ASN A 318 19.75 -8.42 -14.92
C ASN A 318 20.19 -8.28 -13.46
N GLY A 319 19.31 -8.57 -12.50
CA GLY A 319 19.63 -8.59 -11.07
C GLY A 319 20.72 -9.60 -10.74
N LEU A 320 20.63 -10.82 -11.28
CA LEU A 320 21.68 -11.84 -11.13
C LEU A 320 23.00 -11.41 -11.73
N ALA A 321 22.98 -10.81 -12.93
CA ALA A 321 24.18 -10.28 -13.56
C ALA A 321 24.84 -9.14 -12.75
N ALA A 322 24.03 -8.38 -12.01
CA ALA A 322 24.48 -7.35 -11.07
C ALA A 322 24.88 -7.89 -9.68
N GLY A 323 24.91 -9.22 -9.49
CA GLY A 323 25.31 -9.86 -8.23
C GLY A 323 24.26 -9.82 -7.12
N LYS A 324 22.99 -9.58 -7.46
CA LYS A 324 21.87 -9.59 -6.50
C LYS A 324 21.40 -11.01 -6.21
N GLU A 325 20.75 -11.19 -5.06
CA GLU A 325 20.05 -12.43 -4.70
C GLU A 325 18.60 -12.34 -5.14
N ILE A 326 18.07 -13.42 -5.72
CA ILE A 326 16.69 -13.49 -6.21
C ILE A 326 15.90 -14.53 -5.43
N THR A 327 14.69 -14.21 -5.01
CA THR A 327 13.68 -15.20 -4.58
C THR A 327 12.46 -15.10 -5.47
N VAL A 328 12.03 -16.21 -6.07
CA VAL A 328 10.92 -16.23 -7.04
C VAL A 328 10.25 -17.60 -7.05
N HIS A 329 8.98 -17.65 -7.42
CA HIS A 329 8.22 -18.89 -7.56
C HIS A 329 8.14 -19.38 -9.01
N GLN A 330 7.82 -20.66 -9.19
CA GLN A 330 7.96 -21.37 -10.46
C GLN A 330 7.07 -20.84 -11.59
N ALA A 331 5.81 -20.54 -11.30
CA ALA A 331 4.81 -20.24 -12.32
C ALA A 331 3.73 -19.28 -11.78
N PRO A 332 3.05 -18.51 -12.65
CA PRO A 332 2.02 -17.58 -12.21
C PRO A 332 0.96 -18.21 -11.29
N ILE A 333 0.62 -17.50 -10.22
CA ILE A 333 -0.49 -17.84 -9.33
C ILE A 333 -1.72 -17.04 -9.73
N THR A 334 -2.89 -17.44 -9.23
CA THR A 334 -4.12 -16.64 -9.33
C THR A 334 -4.70 -16.38 -7.95
N LEU A 335 -4.96 -15.11 -7.65
CA LEU A 335 -5.55 -14.65 -6.38
C LEU A 335 -6.56 -13.54 -6.67
N SER A 336 -7.82 -13.73 -6.25
CA SER A 336 -8.91 -12.74 -6.39
C SER A 336 -9.07 -12.10 -7.78
N GLY A 337 -8.73 -12.83 -8.85
CA GLY A 337 -8.81 -12.37 -10.25
C GLY A 337 -7.55 -11.69 -10.79
N TRP A 338 -6.51 -11.53 -9.95
CA TRP A 338 -5.16 -11.23 -10.39
C TRP A 338 -4.45 -12.53 -10.77
N THR A 339 -3.69 -12.52 -11.87
CA THR A 339 -2.84 -13.62 -12.29
C THR A 339 -1.45 -13.08 -12.59
N GLY A 340 -0.43 -13.61 -11.94
CA GLY A 340 0.95 -13.15 -12.11
C GLY A 340 1.90 -13.82 -11.13
N SER A 341 3.11 -13.26 -11.00
CA SER A 341 4.17 -13.80 -10.16
C SER A 341 4.75 -12.76 -9.22
N GLY A 342 5.19 -13.18 -8.03
CA GLY A 342 5.92 -12.33 -7.08
C GLY A 342 7.38 -12.73 -7.06
N TYR A 343 8.27 -11.75 -6.96
CA TYR A 343 9.70 -11.96 -6.87
C TYR A 343 10.37 -10.87 -6.05
N ILE A 344 11.52 -11.21 -5.47
CA ILE A 344 12.33 -10.33 -4.62
C ILE A 344 13.73 -10.28 -5.21
N ILE A 345 14.24 -9.08 -5.46
CA ILE A 345 15.62 -8.82 -5.85
C ILE A 345 16.29 -8.11 -4.68
N SER A 346 17.26 -8.74 -4.02
CA SER A 346 17.90 -8.17 -2.83
C SER A 346 19.41 -8.06 -2.99
N ASP A 347 19.98 -7.01 -2.41
CA ASP A 347 21.41 -6.83 -2.29
C ASP A 347 21.92 -7.64 -1.08
N PRO A 348 22.79 -8.65 -1.27
CA PRO A 348 23.31 -9.44 -0.15
C PRO A 348 24.20 -8.63 0.80
N ALA A 349 24.79 -7.52 0.35
CA ALA A 349 25.70 -6.71 1.15
C ALA A 349 24.98 -5.74 2.07
N THR A 350 23.85 -5.17 1.63
CA THR A 350 23.09 -4.17 2.40
C THR A 350 21.78 -4.70 2.95
N GLY A 351 21.23 -5.78 2.38
CA GLY A 351 19.90 -6.30 2.68
C GLY A 351 18.77 -5.54 1.98
N SER A 352 19.05 -4.42 1.29
CA SER A 352 18.07 -3.65 0.53
C SER A 352 17.45 -4.54 -0.55
N GLY A 353 16.16 -4.37 -0.85
CA GLY A 353 15.52 -5.18 -1.88
C GLY A 353 14.33 -4.52 -2.55
N ALA A 354 14.11 -4.91 -3.81
CA ALA A 354 12.90 -4.64 -4.56
C ALA A 354 11.96 -5.83 -4.43
N TYR A 355 10.72 -5.56 -4.05
CA TYR A 355 9.66 -6.55 -3.83
C TYR A 355 8.59 -6.32 -4.89
N LYS A 356 8.58 -7.15 -5.93
CA LYS A 356 7.84 -6.85 -7.17
C LYS A 356 6.80 -7.91 -7.49
N ILE A 357 5.73 -7.49 -8.16
CA ILE A 357 4.75 -8.37 -8.77
C ILE A 357 4.76 -8.18 -10.29
N ALA A 358 4.65 -9.28 -11.04
CA ALA A 358 4.60 -9.25 -12.49
C ALA A 358 3.34 -8.51 -12.97
N GLY A 359 3.49 -7.66 -13.99
CA GLY A 359 2.45 -6.73 -14.46
C GLY A 359 2.85 -5.25 -14.38
N GLY A 360 4.08 -4.95 -13.97
CA GLY A 360 4.67 -3.60 -14.04
C GLY A 360 4.46 -2.71 -12.80
N ALA A 361 3.80 -3.22 -11.75
CA ALA A 361 3.65 -2.51 -10.48
C ALA A 361 4.72 -2.94 -9.47
N ASN A 362 5.36 -1.97 -8.80
CA ASN A 362 6.22 -2.19 -7.64
C ASN A 362 5.39 -2.11 -6.35
N GLY A 363 4.52 -3.09 -6.13
CA GLY A 363 3.70 -3.00 -4.93
C GLY A 363 2.64 -4.07 -4.76
N GLY A 364 1.55 -3.66 -4.12
CA GLY A 364 0.40 -4.50 -3.83
C GLY A 364 -0.86 -4.11 -4.60
N ALA A 365 -1.70 -5.09 -4.88
CA ALA A 365 -2.94 -4.88 -5.61
C ALA A 365 -4.12 -5.57 -4.91
N LEU A 366 -5.24 -4.88 -4.76
CA LEU A 366 -6.50 -5.43 -4.28
C LEU A 366 -7.55 -5.32 -5.39
N LEU A 367 -7.91 -6.45 -5.99
CA LEU A 367 -8.87 -6.50 -7.09
C LEU A 367 -10.26 -6.95 -6.63
N LYS A 368 -11.28 -6.72 -7.47
CA LYS A 368 -12.71 -6.96 -7.20
C LYS A 368 -13.28 -6.14 -6.04
N THR A 369 -12.72 -4.96 -5.80
CA THR A 369 -13.30 -4.01 -4.85
C THR A 369 -14.46 -3.28 -5.51
N LYS A 370 -15.66 -3.36 -4.91
CA LYS A 370 -16.81 -2.58 -5.39
C LYS A 370 -16.87 -1.21 -4.70
N LEU A 371 -15.93 -0.33 -5.03
CA LEU A 371 -15.93 1.04 -4.48
C LEU A 371 -17.22 1.81 -4.81
N LEU A 372 -17.87 1.50 -5.94
CA LEU A 372 -19.15 2.11 -6.30
C LEU A 372 -20.35 1.62 -5.46
N GLU A 373 -20.30 0.43 -4.85
CA GLU A 373 -21.41 -0.06 -3.99
C GLU A 373 -21.30 0.45 -2.55
N ILE A 374 -20.09 0.77 -2.06
CA ILE A 374 -19.85 1.27 -0.70
C ILE A 374 -20.49 2.67 -0.48
N ALA A 375 -20.78 3.41 -1.54
CA ALA A 375 -21.45 4.71 -1.43
C ALA A 375 -23.00 4.62 -1.34
N PHE A 376 -23.61 3.46 -1.64
CA PHE A 376 -25.07 3.35 -1.79
C PHE A 376 -25.75 2.17 -1.08
N GLU A 377 -25.01 1.17 -0.58
CA GLU A 377 -25.61 0.11 0.25
C GLU A 377 -25.33 0.32 1.73
N GLU A 378 -26.38 0.80 2.41
CA GLU A 378 -26.60 0.88 3.84
C GLU A 378 -25.60 1.73 4.64
N GLY A 379 -26.13 2.76 5.31
CA GLY A 379 -25.40 3.49 6.32
C GLY A 379 -24.70 2.52 7.25
N ILE A 380 -23.37 2.59 7.29
CA ILE A 380 -22.51 1.77 8.14
C ILE A 380 -22.92 2.04 9.58
N LYS A 381 -23.91 1.28 10.05
CA LYS A 381 -24.05 0.96 11.46
C LYS A 381 -22.86 0.06 11.73
N LEU A 382 -21.80 0.61 12.30
CA LEU A 382 -20.81 -0.20 12.99
C LEU A 382 -21.59 -1.07 13.98
N SER A 383 -21.72 -2.35 13.63
CA SER A 383 -22.49 -3.30 14.40
C SER A 383 -21.88 -3.42 15.80
N PRO A 384 -22.68 -3.62 16.87
CA PRO A 384 -22.18 -3.99 18.20
C PRO A 384 -21.24 -5.22 18.18
N ILE A 385 -21.22 -6.00 17.09
CA ILE A 385 -20.28 -7.10 16.86
C ILE A 385 -18.83 -6.62 16.74
N VAL A 386 -18.55 -5.46 16.14
CA VAL A 386 -17.16 -4.97 15.93
C VAL A 386 -16.50 -4.60 17.26
N ALA A 387 -17.25 -3.99 18.18
CA ALA A 387 -16.79 -3.72 19.54
C ALA A 387 -16.59 -5.00 20.35
N VAL A 388 -17.44 -6.02 20.15
CA VAL A 388 -17.29 -7.34 20.80
C VAL A 388 -16.06 -8.10 20.24
N VAL A 389 -15.74 -7.95 18.95
CA VAL A 389 -14.56 -8.57 18.32
C VAL A 389 -13.26 -7.93 18.81
N GLU A 390 -13.19 -6.61 18.96
CA GLU A 390 -12.03 -5.94 19.57
C GLU A 390 -11.84 -6.37 21.03
N MET A 391 -12.92 -6.42 21.81
CA MET A 391 -12.87 -6.82 23.22
C MET A 391 -12.45 -8.28 23.39
N THR A 392 -12.88 -9.17 22.50
CA THR A 392 -12.49 -10.59 22.52
C THR A 392 -11.07 -10.82 22.00
N LEU A 393 -10.62 -10.09 20.98
CA LEU A 393 -9.27 -10.19 20.43
C LEU A 393 -8.20 -9.65 21.40
N SER A 394 -8.44 -8.48 21.99
CA SER A 394 -7.55 -7.89 23.00
C SER A 394 -7.39 -8.83 24.21
N MET A 395 -8.50 -9.35 24.75
CA MET A 395 -8.47 -10.33 25.83
C MET A 395 -7.75 -11.62 25.46
N ALA A 396 -7.92 -12.13 24.22
CA ALA A 396 -7.25 -13.35 23.77
C ALA A 396 -5.73 -13.14 23.63
N VAL A 397 -5.31 -12.04 23.02
CA VAL A 397 -3.89 -11.68 22.87
C VAL A 397 -3.25 -11.47 24.24
N GLU A 398 -3.89 -10.70 25.13
CA GLU A 398 -3.41 -10.52 26.50
C GLU A 398 -3.28 -11.84 27.25
N LYS A 399 -4.27 -12.73 27.14
CA LYS A 399 -4.25 -14.03 27.79
C LYS A 399 -3.08 -14.89 27.28
N ILE A 400 -2.87 -14.97 25.97
CA ILE A 400 -1.80 -15.79 25.37
C ILE A 400 -0.42 -15.21 25.71
N VAL A 401 -0.26 -13.88 25.69
CA VAL A 401 0.99 -13.19 26.04
C VAL A 401 1.32 -13.32 27.52
N ASN A 402 0.31 -13.39 28.40
CA ASN A 402 0.50 -13.59 29.83
C ASN A 402 0.64 -15.06 30.25
N ASP A 403 0.27 -16.01 29.40
CA ASP A 403 0.41 -17.44 29.68
C ASP A 403 1.88 -17.87 29.58
N PRO A 404 2.53 -18.26 30.69
CA PRO A 404 3.94 -18.65 30.71
C PRO A 404 4.23 -19.92 29.90
N SER A 405 3.21 -20.71 29.56
CA SER A 405 3.35 -21.91 28.71
C SER A 405 3.40 -21.60 27.21
N THR A 406 3.04 -20.37 26.80
CA THR A 406 3.17 -19.95 25.40
C THR A 406 4.64 -19.88 25.00
N CYS A 407 4.97 -20.47 23.84
CA CYS A 407 6.31 -20.50 23.26
C CYS A 407 6.79 -19.11 22.81
N LEU A 408 7.20 -18.29 23.79
CA LEU A 408 7.72 -16.94 23.63
C LEU A 408 8.94 -16.76 24.54
N PHE A 409 10.00 -16.18 24.01
CA PHE A 409 11.13 -15.73 24.82
C PHE A 409 10.74 -14.56 25.72
N ASP A 410 11.44 -14.38 26.84
CA ASP A 410 11.14 -13.31 27.81
C ASP A 410 11.16 -11.91 27.18
N THR A 411 12.05 -11.70 26.20
CA THR A 411 12.15 -10.45 25.43
C THR A 411 10.95 -10.23 24.50
N GLN A 412 10.49 -11.26 23.78
CA GLN A 412 9.28 -11.21 22.96
C GLN A 412 8.05 -10.95 23.84
N ARG A 413 7.98 -11.61 25.00
CA ARG A 413 6.89 -11.44 25.96
C ARG A 413 6.84 -10.03 26.53
N ALA A 414 7.98 -9.47 26.93
CA ALA A 414 8.07 -8.08 27.38
C ALA A 414 7.63 -7.09 26.27
N SER A 415 8.07 -7.31 25.03
CA SER A 415 7.70 -6.47 23.89
C SER A 415 6.20 -6.52 23.58
N LEU A 416 5.59 -7.70 23.64
CA LEU A 416 4.14 -7.83 23.42
C LEU A 416 3.35 -7.16 24.56
N LYS A 417 3.83 -7.23 25.81
CA LYS A 417 3.23 -6.52 26.95
C LYS A 417 3.29 -5.00 26.82
N ASP A 418 4.40 -4.46 26.32
CA ASP A 418 4.53 -3.02 26.07
C ASP A 418 3.60 -2.57 24.93
N ALA A 419 3.49 -3.35 23.86
CA ALA A 419 2.55 -3.08 22.77
C ALA A 419 1.08 -3.14 23.23
N ILE A 420 0.72 -4.13 24.06
CA ILE A 420 -0.57 -4.21 24.77
C ILE A 420 -0.83 -2.93 25.58
N ALA A 421 0.15 -2.49 26.37
CA ALA A 421 0.02 -1.29 27.20
C ALA A 421 -0.22 -0.03 26.35
N ASN A 422 0.48 0.10 25.23
CA ASN A 422 0.31 1.22 24.29
C ASN A 422 -1.06 1.20 23.61
N LEU A 423 -1.53 0.03 23.14
CA LEU A 423 -2.86 -0.12 22.54
C LEU A 423 -3.98 0.15 23.55
N ASN A 424 -3.81 -0.30 24.80
CA ASN A 424 -4.73 -0.01 25.89
C ASN A 424 -4.77 1.48 26.25
N MET A 425 -3.64 2.18 26.20
CA MET A 425 -3.61 3.64 26.38
C MET A 425 -4.34 4.36 25.24
N LEU A 426 -4.12 3.94 24.00
CA LEU A 426 -4.78 4.51 22.82
C LEU A 426 -6.31 4.28 22.85
N GLY A 427 -6.77 3.10 23.28
CA GLY A 427 -8.19 2.80 23.45
C GLY A 427 -8.88 3.61 24.57
N ARG A 428 -8.14 4.08 25.59
CA ARG A 428 -8.71 4.87 26.70
C ARG A 428 -8.94 6.35 26.37
N VAL A 429 -8.29 6.91 25.35
CA VAL A 429 -8.47 8.32 24.94
C VAL A 429 -9.80 8.56 24.20
N GLY A 430 -10.50 7.49 23.81
CA GLY A 430 -11.81 7.55 23.14
C GLY A 430 -13.04 7.53 24.05
N PHE A 431 -12.90 7.39 25.37
CA PHE A 431 -14.06 7.33 26.28
C PHE A 431 -14.44 8.73 26.82
N VAL A 432 -15.37 9.41 26.15
CA VAL A 432 -16.06 10.58 26.72
C VAL A 432 -17.34 10.09 27.40
N PRO A 433 -17.48 10.19 28.73
CA PRO A 433 -18.71 9.78 29.42
C PRO A 433 -19.88 10.67 28.96
N GLY A 434 -20.88 10.09 28.27
CA GLY A 434 -22.15 10.75 27.95
C GLY A 434 -22.60 10.77 26.48
N ALA A 435 -21.82 10.23 25.53
CA ALA A 435 -22.27 10.08 24.15
C ALA A 435 -22.83 8.66 23.89
N PRO A 436 -24.04 8.51 23.31
CA PRO A 436 -24.60 7.20 22.98
C PRO A 436 -23.92 6.63 21.72
N GLY A 437 -22.93 5.77 21.93
CA GLY A 437 -22.26 4.99 20.89
C GLY A 437 -20.86 4.57 21.34
N LEU A 438 -20.57 3.26 21.38
CA LEU A 438 -19.20 2.76 21.51
C LEU A 438 -18.44 3.11 20.22
N THR A 439 -17.74 4.24 20.21
CA THR A 439 -16.78 4.56 19.14
C THR A 439 -15.50 3.79 19.40
N VAL A 440 -15.38 2.62 18.76
CA VAL A 440 -14.13 1.88 18.70
C VAL A 440 -13.18 2.55 17.71
N ASP A 441 -11.91 2.73 18.08
CA ASP A 441 -10.91 3.34 17.22
C ASP A 441 -10.34 2.30 16.23
N ILE A 442 -10.56 2.51 14.92
CA ILE A 442 -10.06 1.61 13.86
C ILE A 442 -8.56 1.41 13.96
N ALA A 443 -7.78 2.43 14.37
CA ALA A 443 -6.35 2.31 14.57
C ALA A 443 -5.98 1.36 15.73
N VAL A 444 -6.82 1.30 16.77
CA VAL A 444 -6.64 0.38 17.91
C VAL A 444 -7.04 -1.04 17.50
N ILE A 445 -8.13 -1.20 16.73
CA ILE A 445 -8.51 -2.50 16.13
C ILE A 445 -7.36 -3.03 15.27
N VAL A 446 -6.89 -2.23 14.30
CA VAL A 446 -5.79 -2.59 13.41
C VAL A 446 -4.55 -2.94 14.23
N GLY A 447 -4.22 -2.14 15.24
CA GLY A 447 -3.13 -2.43 16.17
C GLY A 447 -3.27 -3.77 16.89
N TRP A 448 -4.46 -4.13 17.36
CA TRP A 448 -4.72 -5.44 17.98
C TRP A 448 -4.60 -6.61 17.00
N TYR A 449 -5.04 -6.44 15.75
CA TYR A 449 -4.86 -7.44 14.70
C TYR A 449 -3.38 -7.64 14.34
N PHE A 450 -2.61 -6.56 14.20
CA PHE A 450 -1.17 -6.63 13.98
C PHE A 450 -0.44 -7.31 15.14
N LEU A 451 -0.84 -6.99 16.38
CA LEU A 451 -0.27 -7.63 17.55
C LEU A 451 -0.59 -9.13 17.61
N ALA A 452 -1.81 -9.53 17.23
CA ALA A 452 -2.20 -10.93 17.13
C ALA A 452 -1.41 -11.68 16.04
N ALA A 453 -1.22 -11.08 14.87
CA ALA A 453 -0.41 -11.65 13.78
C ALA A 453 1.07 -11.78 14.17
N THR A 454 1.62 -10.76 14.86
CA THR A 454 2.99 -10.78 15.38
C THR A 454 3.19 -11.89 16.41
N LEU A 455 2.24 -12.04 17.34
CA LEU A 455 2.20 -13.13 18.31
C LEU A 455 2.16 -14.51 17.63
N TYR A 456 1.30 -14.68 16.64
CA TYR A 456 1.20 -15.94 15.87
C TYR A 456 2.52 -16.29 15.16
N ASN A 457 3.15 -15.30 14.53
CA ASN A 457 4.42 -15.48 13.84
C ASN A 457 5.55 -15.83 14.80
N PHE A 458 5.66 -15.15 15.96
CA PHE A 458 6.66 -15.51 16.97
C PHE A 458 6.50 -16.94 17.47
N VAL A 459 5.27 -17.38 17.78
CA VAL A 459 5.02 -18.75 18.24
C VAL A 459 5.40 -19.79 17.19
N ASN A 460 5.07 -19.55 15.91
CA ASN A 460 5.40 -20.48 14.84
C ASN A 460 6.89 -20.55 14.54
N ILE A 461 7.58 -19.41 14.56
CA ILE A 461 9.03 -19.32 14.37
C ILE A 461 9.74 -20.03 15.53
N ASN A 462 9.37 -19.75 16.78
CA ASN A 462 10.03 -20.38 17.92
C ASN A 462 9.80 -21.92 17.95
N ARG A 463 8.62 -22.39 17.50
CA ARG A 463 8.34 -23.82 17.34
C ARG A 463 9.16 -24.46 16.23
N SER A 464 9.39 -23.77 15.11
CA SER A 464 10.17 -24.32 14.00
C SER A 464 11.67 -24.41 14.30
N ILE A 465 12.18 -23.58 15.21
CA ILE A 465 13.58 -23.57 15.66
C ILE A 465 13.85 -24.64 16.74
N GLY A 466 12.81 -25.27 17.29
CA GLY A 466 12.91 -26.41 18.22
C GLY A 466 13.19 -26.04 19.68
N ASP A 467 13.16 -24.76 20.03
CA ASP A 467 13.45 -24.26 21.38
C ASP A 467 12.24 -24.31 22.34
N CYS A 468 11.09 -24.81 21.87
CA CYS A 468 9.92 -25.09 22.68
C CYS A 468 9.40 -26.51 22.41
N LYS A 469 9.07 -27.25 23.47
CA LYS A 469 8.39 -28.56 23.36
C LYS A 469 6.87 -28.40 23.26
#